data_AF-A0A960QKD4-F1
#
_entry.id   AF-A0A960QKD4-F1
#
_cell.length_a   1.000
_cell.length_b   1.000
_cell.length_c   1.000
_cell.angle_alpha   90.00
_cell.angle_beta   90.00
_cell.angle_gamma   90.00
#
_symmetry.space_group_name_H-M   'P 1'
#
loop_
_entity.id
_entity.type
_entity.pdbx_description
1 polymer ?
#
loop_
_entity_poly.entity_id
_entity_poly.type
_entity_poly.pdbx_seq_one_letter_code
_entity_poly.pdbx_strand_id
1 'polypeptide(L)'
;MALCASNVPDTAETREHLRESGPIGCRDWHTVRWCESRDLACYFASCPSCLLERDFDGDGTGGAYDPGGPIVLVDVNPKRLPPFGISDRPFLCLTNRVRPGEYPDAAARFAALKRRLRVLRSASLVITNRLHVAMPCLGMGVPVVMVEADSLAFRLTALPPWLKIHRKEELKRIALDPAQHATAEWRENRTAWREQVARSLGERLGLV
;
A
#
# COMPACT_ATOMS: atom_id res chain seq x y z
N MET A 1 -8.50 13.14 -6.06
CA MET A 1 -8.16 11.83 -6.66
C MET A 1 -6.64 11.74 -6.76
N ALA A 2 -6.00 10.64 -6.35
CA ALA A 2 -4.54 10.47 -6.48
C ALA A 2 -4.20 9.89 -7.88
N LEU A 3 -3.71 10.73 -8.78
CA LEU A 3 -3.41 10.40 -10.17
C LEU A 3 -2.16 9.52 -10.29
N CYS A 4 -2.19 8.57 -11.23
CA CYS A 4 -0.99 7.90 -11.72
C CYS A 4 -0.84 8.14 -13.22
N ALA A 5 0.26 8.77 -13.62
CA ALA A 5 0.53 9.16 -15.00
C ALA A 5 0.59 7.96 -15.97
N SER A 6 0.86 6.74 -15.50
CA SER A 6 1.00 5.58 -16.39
C SER A 6 -0.29 5.20 -17.15
N ASN A 7 -1.43 5.75 -16.74
CA ASN A 7 -2.75 5.44 -17.32
C ASN A 7 -3.44 6.69 -17.89
N VAL A 8 -2.72 7.80 -18.05
CA VAL A 8 -3.29 9.08 -18.47
C VAL A 8 -2.90 9.36 -19.92
N PRO A 9 -3.86 9.43 -20.86
CA PRO A 9 -3.57 9.84 -22.23
C PRO A 9 -3.01 11.26 -22.28
N ASP A 10 -1.86 11.43 -22.95
CA ASP A 10 -1.20 12.74 -23.03
C ASP A 10 -1.70 13.56 -24.24
N THR A 11 -2.95 14.03 -24.15
CA THR A 11 -3.58 14.88 -25.18
C THR A 11 -3.76 16.31 -24.67
N ALA A 12 -3.95 17.27 -25.58
CA ALA A 12 -4.22 18.67 -25.23
C ALA A 12 -5.48 18.78 -24.36
N GLU A 13 -6.56 18.09 -24.74
CA GLU A 13 -7.81 18.01 -23.99
C GLU A 13 -7.62 17.47 -22.56
N THR A 14 -6.85 16.38 -22.40
CA THR A 14 -6.54 15.85 -21.06
C THR A 14 -5.78 16.88 -20.23
N ARG A 15 -4.80 17.58 -20.82
CA ARG A 15 -4.01 18.59 -20.10
C ARG A 15 -4.86 19.78 -19.68
N GLU A 16 -5.76 20.25 -20.54
CA GLU A 16 -6.69 21.33 -20.23
C GLU A 16 -7.63 20.94 -19.09
N HIS A 17 -8.25 19.77 -19.18
CA HIS A 17 -9.10 19.25 -18.11
C HIS A 17 -8.38 19.10 -16.76
N LEU A 18 -7.13 18.60 -16.77
CA LEU A 18 -6.32 18.49 -15.56
C LEU A 18 -5.92 19.86 -14.99
N ARG A 19 -5.69 20.85 -15.85
CA ARG A 19 -5.38 22.22 -15.41
C ARG A 19 -6.56 22.87 -14.71
N GLU A 20 -7.77 22.71 -15.25
CA GLU A 20 -9.02 23.18 -14.64
C GLU A 20 -9.32 22.48 -13.31
N SER A 21 -9.00 21.19 -13.22
CA SER A 21 -9.25 20.37 -12.02
C SER A 21 -8.16 20.48 -10.94
N GLY A 22 -7.11 21.25 -11.20
CA GLY A 22 -5.92 21.36 -10.36
C GLY A 22 -6.17 21.95 -8.96
N PRO A 23 -5.20 21.84 -8.04
CA PRO A 23 -3.95 21.09 -8.21
C PRO A 23 -4.19 19.57 -8.17
N ILE A 24 -3.39 18.84 -8.95
CA ILE A 24 -3.45 17.39 -9.09
C ILE A 24 -2.69 16.70 -7.96
N GLY A 25 -3.37 15.86 -7.19
CA GLY A 25 -2.72 14.97 -6.23
C GLY A 25 -2.04 13.81 -6.96
N CYS A 26 -0.72 13.78 -6.98
CA CYS A 26 0.08 12.75 -7.64
C CYS A 26 0.37 11.58 -6.68
N ARG A 27 0.03 10.37 -7.09
CA ARG A 27 0.25 9.16 -6.26
C ARG A 27 1.74 8.85 -6.07
N ASP A 28 2.56 9.11 -7.08
CA ASP A 28 3.98 8.75 -7.12
C ASP A 28 4.82 9.91 -7.69
N TRP A 29 6.13 9.91 -7.41
CA TRP A 29 7.05 10.97 -7.85
C TRP A 29 7.23 11.02 -9.37
N HIS A 30 7.04 9.88 -10.05
CA HIS A 30 6.99 9.87 -11.50
C HIS A 30 5.81 10.72 -12.02
N THR A 31 4.64 10.62 -11.38
CA THR A 31 3.46 11.42 -11.74
C THR A 31 3.65 12.90 -11.40
N VAL A 32 4.35 13.24 -10.30
CA VAL A 32 4.73 14.63 -9.99
C VAL A 32 5.54 15.22 -11.14
N ARG A 33 6.65 14.57 -11.51
CA ARG A 33 7.52 15.03 -12.61
C ARG A 33 6.78 15.12 -13.95
N TRP A 34 5.85 14.21 -14.20
CA TRP A 34 5.02 14.21 -15.41
C TRP A 34 4.09 15.43 -15.47
N CYS A 35 3.51 15.83 -14.33
CA CYS A 35 2.69 17.02 -14.20
C CYS A 35 3.53 18.30 -14.32
N GLU A 36 4.66 18.37 -13.62
CA GLU A 36 5.59 19.50 -13.65
C GLU A 36 6.09 19.78 -15.08
N SER A 37 6.46 18.74 -15.83
CA SER A 37 6.92 18.90 -17.22
C SER A 37 5.83 19.34 -18.21
N ARG A 38 4.60 19.57 -17.75
CA ARG A 38 3.43 20.00 -18.54
C ARG A 38 2.79 21.27 -17.96
N ASP A 39 3.45 21.92 -17.01
CA ASP A 39 2.95 23.10 -16.32
C ASP A 39 1.56 22.85 -15.69
N LEU A 40 1.38 21.66 -15.11
CA LEU A 40 0.19 21.30 -14.34
C LEU A 40 0.47 21.46 -12.85
N ALA A 41 -0.30 22.31 -12.16
CA ALA A 41 -0.23 22.44 -10.72
C ALA A 41 -0.48 21.08 -10.06
N CYS A 42 0.43 20.62 -9.22
CA CYS A 42 0.37 19.30 -8.61
C CYS A 42 1.06 19.24 -7.25
N TYR A 43 0.80 18.18 -6.49
CA TYR A 43 1.44 17.88 -5.22
C TYR A 43 1.56 16.37 -5.03
N PHE A 44 2.54 15.92 -4.23
CA PHE A 44 2.63 14.50 -3.89
C PHE A 44 1.56 14.11 -2.85
N ALA A 45 0.73 13.12 -3.18
CA ALA A 45 -0.41 12.68 -2.37
C ALA A 45 -0.32 11.22 -1.87
N SER A 46 0.66 10.43 -2.35
CA SER A 46 0.76 9.00 -2.05
C SER A 46 -0.53 8.22 -2.35
N CYS A 47 -0.72 7.04 -1.74
CA CYS A 47 -1.94 6.24 -1.82
C CYS A 47 -2.82 6.46 -0.58
N PRO A 48 -4.06 6.97 -0.72
CA PRO A 48 -4.96 7.24 0.43
C PRO A 48 -5.27 6.02 1.29
N SER A 49 -5.08 4.79 0.77
CA SER A 49 -5.28 3.57 1.55
C SER A 49 -4.36 3.44 2.77
N CYS A 50 -3.24 4.19 2.83
CA CYS A 50 -2.45 4.27 4.08
C CYS A 50 -3.15 5.02 5.21
N LEU A 51 -4.28 5.68 4.96
CA LEU A 51 -5.14 6.28 5.99
C LEU A 51 -6.21 5.32 6.51
N LEU A 52 -6.29 4.10 5.98
CA LEU A 52 -7.27 3.11 6.43
C LEU A 52 -7.05 2.77 7.91
N GLU A 53 -8.10 2.88 8.72
CA GLU A 53 -8.08 2.49 10.12
C GLU A 53 -8.34 0.98 10.30
N ARG A 54 -7.96 0.42 11.46
CA ARG A 54 -8.16 -1.02 11.73
C ARG A 54 -9.62 -1.42 11.88
N ASP A 55 -10.47 -0.48 12.29
CA ASP A 55 -11.91 -0.62 12.46
C ASP A 55 -12.70 -0.16 11.22
N PHE A 56 -12.08 -0.19 10.03
CA PHE A 56 -12.65 0.28 8.76
C PHE A 56 -14.05 -0.26 8.41
N ASP A 57 -14.46 -1.39 9.00
CA ASP A 57 -15.76 -2.02 8.79
C ASP A 57 -16.68 -2.00 10.02
N GLY A 58 -16.28 -1.32 11.10
CA GLY A 58 -17.12 -1.06 12.28
C GLY A 58 -17.60 -2.32 13.01
N ASP A 59 -16.98 -3.48 12.75
CA ASP A 59 -17.45 -4.77 13.25
C ASP A 59 -17.01 -5.09 14.68
N GLY A 60 -16.35 -4.13 15.36
CA GLY A 60 -15.81 -4.29 16.71
C GLY A 60 -14.58 -5.20 16.80
N THR A 61 -14.15 -5.80 15.70
CA THR A 61 -12.97 -6.71 15.64
C THR A 61 -11.70 -6.01 15.17
N GLY A 62 -11.77 -4.68 14.93
CA GLY A 62 -10.66 -3.83 14.54
C GLY A 62 -9.61 -3.56 15.64
N GLY A 63 -9.57 -4.38 16.70
CA GLY A 63 -8.76 -4.19 17.91
C GLY A 63 -7.25 -4.03 17.68
N ALA A 64 -6.48 -4.01 18.76
CA ALA A 64 -5.03 -3.76 18.70
C ALA A 64 -4.30 -4.68 17.70
N TYR A 65 -3.17 -4.20 17.18
CA TYR A 65 -2.28 -5.03 16.38
C TYR A 65 -1.83 -6.24 17.21
N ASP A 66 -1.98 -7.44 16.63
CA ASP A 66 -1.61 -8.70 17.25
C ASP A 66 -0.32 -9.26 16.64
N PRO A 67 0.81 -9.24 17.36
CA PRO A 67 2.06 -9.85 16.88
C PRO A 67 1.98 -11.39 16.83
N GLY A 68 0.96 -12.02 17.43
CA GLY A 68 0.70 -13.46 17.38
C GLY A 68 0.04 -13.95 16.09
N GLY A 69 -0.47 -13.04 15.25
CA GLY A 69 -1.15 -13.37 14.00
C GLY A 69 -0.28 -14.09 12.95
N PRO A 70 -0.89 -14.60 11.86
CA PRO A 70 -0.18 -15.24 10.76
C PRO A 70 0.81 -14.31 10.04
N ILE A 71 1.81 -14.91 9.40
CA ILE A 71 2.59 -14.23 8.36
C ILE A 71 1.82 -14.39 7.04
N VAL A 72 1.50 -13.28 6.38
CA VAL A 72 0.72 -13.29 5.14
C VAL A 72 1.62 -12.95 3.95
N LEU A 73 1.70 -13.86 3.00
CA LEU A 73 2.43 -13.69 1.74
C LEU A 73 1.43 -13.32 0.65
N VAL A 74 1.63 -12.21 -0.04
CA VAL A 74 0.75 -11.79 -1.14
C VAL A 74 1.54 -11.64 -2.44
N ASP A 75 1.28 -12.53 -3.39
CA ASP A 75 2.01 -12.67 -4.66
C ASP A 75 3.53 -12.86 -4.49
N VAL A 76 3.95 -13.46 -3.37
CA VAL A 76 5.35 -13.80 -3.08
C VAL A 76 5.49 -15.32 -3.02
N ASN A 77 6.53 -15.86 -3.67
CA ASN A 77 6.80 -17.30 -3.66
C ASN A 77 7.42 -17.69 -2.30
N PRO A 78 6.77 -18.57 -1.50
CA PRO A 78 7.28 -18.97 -0.19
C PRO A 78 8.66 -19.64 -0.26
N LYS A 79 9.03 -20.26 -1.40
CA LYS A 79 10.36 -20.86 -1.59
C LYS A 79 11.51 -19.85 -1.58
N ARG A 80 11.21 -18.55 -1.67
CA ARG A 80 12.21 -17.47 -1.59
C ARG A 80 12.49 -17.01 -0.17
N LEU A 81 11.68 -17.42 0.80
CA LEU A 81 11.84 -17.09 2.20
C LEU A 81 12.90 -17.99 2.87
N PRO A 82 13.36 -17.65 4.09
CA PRO A 82 14.20 -18.54 4.88
C PRO A 82 13.50 -19.90 5.05
N PRO A 83 14.26 -21.02 5.12
CA PRO A 83 13.68 -22.37 5.18
C PRO A 83 12.73 -22.58 6.37
N PHE A 84 11.79 -23.51 6.20
CA PHE A 84 10.79 -23.91 7.21
C PHE A 84 11.45 -24.30 8.54
N GLY A 85 10.87 -23.85 9.68
CA GLY A 85 11.37 -24.12 11.04
C GLY A 85 11.87 -22.90 11.82
N ILE A 86 11.78 -21.69 11.26
CA ILE A 86 12.25 -20.44 11.90
C ILE A 86 11.09 -19.65 12.54
N SER A 87 9.84 -19.97 12.21
CA SER A 87 8.66 -19.33 12.78
C SER A 87 7.63 -20.38 13.15
N ASP A 88 7.15 -20.33 14.40
CA ASP A 88 6.06 -21.18 14.90
C ASP A 88 4.68 -20.70 14.41
N ARG A 89 4.64 -19.65 13.58
CA ARG A 89 3.41 -19.02 13.10
C ARG A 89 2.95 -19.61 11.77
N PRO A 90 1.63 -19.69 11.54
CA PRO A 90 1.08 -20.11 10.25
C PRO A 90 1.39 -19.10 9.14
N PHE A 91 1.68 -19.62 7.94
CA PHE A 91 1.79 -18.83 6.71
C PHE A 91 0.47 -18.87 5.94
N LEU A 92 -0.07 -17.71 5.60
CA LEU A 92 -1.20 -17.59 4.67
C LEU A 92 -0.71 -17.05 3.33
N CYS A 93 -0.89 -17.83 2.27
CA CYS A 93 -0.51 -17.44 0.92
C CYS A 93 -1.74 -16.94 0.15
N LEU A 94 -1.72 -15.68 -0.27
CA LEU A 94 -2.77 -15.05 -1.06
C LEU A 94 -2.23 -14.61 -2.42
N THR A 95 -3.13 -14.54 -3.40
CA THR A 95 -2.84 -13.92 -4.70
C THR A 95 -3.77 -12.75 -4.97
N ASN A 96 -3.30 -11.74 -5.70
CA ASN A 96 -4.14 -10.68 -6.27
C ASN A 96 -4.66 -11.03 -7.67
N ARG A 97 -4.41 -12.24 -8.17
CA ARG A 97 -5.02 -12.71 -9.42
C ARG A 97 -6.52 -12.87 -9.22
N VAL A 98 -7.29 -12.16 -10.02
CA VAL A 98 -8.76 -12.21 -10.05
C VAL A 98 -9.16 -12.81 -11.39
N ARG A 99 -10.14 -13.71 -11.39
CA ARG A 99 -10.68 -14.28 -12.63
C ARG A 99 -11.64 -13.28 -13.28
N PRO A 100 -11.69 -13.19 -14.62
CA PRO A 100 -12.73 -12.41 -15.30
C PRO A 100 -14.12 -12.82 -14.80
N GLY A 101 -14.96 -11.83 -14.45
CA GLY A 101 -16.31 -12.07 -13.92
C GLY A 101 -16.39 -12.46 -12.45
N GLU A 102 -15.28 -12.63 -11.72
CA GLU A 102 -15.30 -13.04 -10.31
C GLU A 102 -16.03 -12.03 -9.40
N TYR A 103 -15.93 -10.74 -9.73
CA TYR A 103 -16.63 -9.66 -9.02
C TYR A 103 -17.49 -8.85 -10.02
N PRO A 104 -18.75 -9.27 -10.25
CA PRO A 104 -19.57 -8.74 -11.35
C PRO A 104 -19.97 -7.28 -11.17
N ASP A 105 -20.09 -6.81 -9.92
CA ASP A 105 -20.55 -5.46 -9.60
C ASP A 105 -19.72 -4.81 -8.49
N ALA A 106 -20.06 -3.56 -8.16
CA ALA A 106 -19.38 -2.80 -7.12
C ALA A 106 -19.55 -3.44 -5.74
N ALA A 107 -20.73 -3.96 -5.41
CA ALA A 107 -21.02 -4.55 -4.10
C ALA A 107 -20.18 -5.81 -3.86
N ALA A 108 -20.08 -6.70 -4.87
CA ALA A 108 -19.24 -7.88 -4.85
C ALA A 108 -17.75 -7.53 -4.69
N ARG A 109 -17.27 -6.49 -5.41
CA ARG A 109 -15.89 -5.99 -5.26
C ARG A 109 -15.63 -5.49 -3.85
N PHE A 110 -16.54 -4.69 -3.28
CA PHE A 110 -16.40 -4.17 -1.92
C PHE A 110 -16.45 -5.27 -0.87
N ALA A 111 -17.34 -6.27 -1.02
CA ALA A 111 -17.41 -7.41 -0.12
C ALA A 111 -16.11 -8.24 -0.14
N ALA A 112 -15.56 -8.50 -1.34
CA ALA A 112 -14.28 -9.19 -1.50
C ALA A 112 -13.11 -8.38 -0.92
N LEU A 113 -13.10 -7.05 -1.13
CA LEU A 113 -12.13 -6.13 -0.53
C LEU A 113 -12.16 -6.19 0.99
N LYS A 114 -13.34 -6.07 1.61
CA LYS A 114 -13.49 -6.13 3.08
C LYS A 114 -12.97 -7.46 3.63
N ARG A 115 -13.35 -8.59 3.02
CA ARG A 115 -12.84 -9.91 3.40
C ARG A 115 -11.31 -9.97 3.32
N ARG A 116 -10.72 -9.42 2.26
CA ARG A 116 -9.26 -9.39 2.09
C ARG A 116 -8.58 -8.50 3.13
N LEU A 117 -9.12 -7.31 3.39
CA LEU A 117 -8.60 -6.40 4.41
C LEU A 117 -8.66 -7.01 5.81
N ARG A 118 -9.68 -7.81 6.15
CA ARG A 118 -9.73 -8.56 7.42
C ARG A 118 -8.57 -9.54 7.56
N VAL A 119 -8.23 -10.29 6.51
CA VAL A 119 -7.07 -11.20 6.52
C VAL A 119 -5.76 -10.43 6.66
N LEU A 120 -5.63 -9.30 5.97
CA LEU A 120 -4.44 -8.46 6.10
C LEU A 120 -4.33 -7.83 7.50
N ARG A 121 -5.46 -7.38 8.08
CA ARG A 121 -5.54 -6.80 9.43
C ARG A 121 -5.11 -7.78 10.52
N SER A 122 -5.42 -9.07 10.34
CA SER A 122 -5.04 -10.12 11.30
C SER A 122 -3.59 -10.57 11.15
N ALA A 123 -2.87 -10.13 10.11
CA ALA A 123 -1.49 -10.51 9.91
C ALA A 123 -0.58 -9.88 10.97
N SER A 124 0.39 -10.65 11.45
CA SER A 124 1.50 -10.11 12.24
C SER A 124 2.57 -9.48 11.34
N LEU A 125 2.76 -10.01 10.13
CA LEU A 125 3.67 -9.49 9.12
C LEU A 125 3.12 -9.77 7.72
N VAL A 126 3.20 -8.79 6.82
CA VAL A 126 2.84 -8.96 5.41
C VAL A 126 4.08 -8.87 4.52
N ILE A 127 4.25 -9.82 3.62
CA ILE A 127 5.37 -9.83 2.65
C ILE A 127 4.77 -9.76 1.24
N THR A 128 5.09 -8.70 0.50
CA THR A 128 4.47 -8.45 -0.80
C THR A 128 5.32 -7.59 -1.74
N ASN A 129 5.10 -7.73 -3.04
CA ASN A 129 5.58 -6.78 -4.05
C ASN A 129 4.48 -5.81 -4.54
N ARG A 130 3.33 -5.77 -3.85
CA ARG A 130 2.14 -5.04 -4.28
C ARG A 130 1.92 -3.80 -3.41
N LEU A 131 2.11 -2.62 -4.01
CA LEU A 131 1.82 -1.33 -3.37
C LEU A 131 0.42 -1.28 -2.75
N HIS A 132 -0.61 -1.73 -3.47
CA HIS A 132 -2.00 -1.72 -2.96
C HIS A 132 -2.32 -2.80 -1.91
N VAL A 133 -1.36 -3.66 -1.59
CA VAL A 133 -1.40 -4.52 -0.40
C VAL A 133 -0.65 -3.84 0.74
N ALA A 134 0.53 -3.30 0.46
CA ALA A 134 1.39 -2.65 1.46
C ALA A 134 0.73 -1.43 2.10
N MET A 135 0.19 -0.51 1.30
CA MET A 135 -0.36 0.76 1.79
C MET A 135 -1.52 0.58 2.79
N PRO A 136 -2.56 -0.23 2.55
CA PRO A 136 -3.58 -0.47 3.57
C PRO A 136 -3.05 -1.22 4.79
N CYS A 137 -2.03 -2.08 4.66
CA CYS A 137 -1.40 -2.72 5.82
C CYS A 137 -0.69 -1.69 6.70
N LEU A 138 0.07 -0.78 6.11
CA LEU A 138 0.64 0.37 6.83
C LEU A 138 -0.47 1.17 7.49
N GLY A 139 -1.59 1.44 6.81
CA GLY A 139 -2.72 2.14 7.42
C GLY A 139 -3.25 1.43 8.65
N MET A 140 -3.50 0.13 8.55
CA MET A 140 -3.97 -0.70 9.66
C MET A 140 -2.88 -1.02 10.71
N GLY A 141 -1.67 -0.47 10.60
CA GLY A 141 -0.61 -0.73 11.59
C GLY A 141 -0.02 -2.14 11.54
N VAL A 142 -0.09 -2.80 10.39
CA VAL A 142 0.54 -4.09 10.13
C VAL A 142 1.88 -3.85 9.42
N PRO A 143 3.00 -4.34 9.96
CA PRO A 143 4.31 -4.18 9.32
C PRO A 143 4.38 -4.93 7.98
N VAL A 144 5.15 -4.37 7.05
CA VAL A 144 5.27 -4.88 5.68
C VAL A 144 6.74 -5.03 5.29
N VAL A 145 7.10 -6.20 4.77
CA VAL A 145 8.33 -6.40 4.00
C VAL A 145 7.99 -6.20 2.53
N MET A 146 8.45 -5.09 1.95
CA MET A 146 8.31 -4.83 0.53
C MET A 146 9.36 -5.58 -0.27
N VAL A 147 8.93 -6.19 -1.36
CA VAL A 147 9.78 -6.90 -2.32
C VAL A 147 9.74 -6.17 -3.65
N GLU A 148 10.86 -6.13 -4.36
CA GLU A 148 10.90 -5.61 -5.72
C GLU A 148 9.86 -6.31 -6.62
N ALA A 149 9.19 -5.52 -7.45
CA ALA A 149 8.26 -6.01 -8.45
C ALA A 149 9.00 -6.19 -9.78
N ASP A 150 8.61 -7.20 -10.56
CA ASP A 150 9.18 -7.47 -11.88
C ASP A 150 8.93 -6.36 -12.91
N SER A 151 7.96 -5.47 -12.65
CA SER A 151 7.60 -4.40 -13.55
C SER A 151 7.21 -3.13 -12.79
N LEU A 152 7.42 -1.98 -13.44
CA LEU A 152 6.89 -0.67 -13.03
C LEU A 152 7.40 -0.20 -11.67
N ALA A 153 8.69 -0.41 -11.39
CA ALA A 153 9.36 0.01 -10.15
C ALA A 153 9.16 1.50 -9.84
N PHE A 154 9.03 2.37 -10.85
CA PHE A 154 8.74 3.79 -10.65
C PHE A 154 7.44 4.06 -9.88
N ARG A 155 6.45 3.17 -9.96
CA ARG A 155 5.19 3.30 -9.20
C ARG A 155 5.40 3.08 -7.70
N LEU A 156 6.45 2.37 -7.32
CA LEU A 156 6.80 2.13 -5.92
C LEU A 156 7.30 3.41 -5.24
N THR A 157 7.59 4.48 -5.99
CA THR A 157 7.88 5.81 -5.41
C THR A 157 6.68 6.45 -4.71
N ALA A 158 5.49 5.83 -4.77
CA ALA A 158 4.36 6.18 -3.90
C ALA A 158 4.51 5.69 -2.45
N LEU A 159 5.38 4.70 -2.21
CA LEU A 159 5.64 4.16 -0.88
C LEU A 159 6.43 5.18 -0.05
N PRO A 160 6.34 5.09 1.29
CA PRO A 160 7.19 5.88 2.16
C PRO A 160 8.68 5.64 1.85
N PRO A 161 9.53 6.68 1.82
CA PRO A 161 10.94 6.54 1.45
C PRO A 161 11.74 5.69 2.46
N TRP A 162 11.29 5.63 3.72
CA TRP A 162 11.89 4.80 4.76
C TRP A 162 11.53 3.31 4.63
N LEU A 163 10.52 2.95 3.83
CA LEU A 163 10.13 1.55 3.66
C LEU A 163 11.06 0.88 2.64
N LYS A 164 12.02 0.11 3.15
CA LYS A 164 12.97 -0.62 2.30
C LYS A 164 12.25 -1.58 1.35
N ILE A 165 12.60 -1.49 0.06
CA ILE A 165 12.23 -2.47 -0.96
C ILE A 165 13.38 -3.48 -1.08
N HIS A 166 13.11 -4.73 -0.70
CA HIS A 166 14.08 -5.82 -0.74
C HIS A 166 14.19 -6.42 -2.13
N ARG A 167 15.42 -6.77 -2.52
CA ARG A 167 15.64 -7.60 -3.70
C ARG A 167 15.19 -9.04 -3.44
N LYS A 168 14.80 -9.75 -4.49
CA LYS A 168 14.31 -11.13 -4.38
C LYS A 168 15.33 -12.09 -3.76
N GLU A 169 16.62 -11.83 -3.93
CA GLU A 169 17.72 -12.63 -3.39
C GLU A 169 17.89 -12.40 -1.87
N GLU A 170 17.50 -11.23 -1.38
CA GLU A 170 17.60 -10.86 0.04
C GLU A 170 16.52 -11.56 0.89
N LEU A 171 15.44 -12.03 0.26
CA LEU A 171 14.34 -12.72 0.93
C LEU A 171 14.76 -13.97 1.71
N LYS A 172 15.86 -14.63 1.34
CA LYS A 172 16.36 -15.79 2.08
C LYS A 172 16.92 -15.45 3.47
N ARG A 173 17.12 -14.15 3.74
CA ARG A 173 17.79 -13.64 4.96
C ARG A 173 16.93 -12.66 5.76
N ILE A 174 15.69 -12.41 5.34
CA ILE A 174 14.82 -11.50 6.08
C ILE A 174 14.41 -12.12 7.41
N ALA A 175 14.28 -11.31 8.44
CA ALA A 175 13.65 -11.72 9.67
C ALA A 175 12.16 -11.99 9.42
N LEU A 176 11.66 -13.12 9.94
CA LEU A 176 10.23 -13.45 9.92
C LEU A 176 9.54 -13.07 11.24
N ASP A 177 10.32 -12.66 12.25
CA ASP A 177 9.83 -12.16 13.52
C ASP A 177 9.20 -10.76 13.35
N PRO A 178 7.88 -10.60 13.56
CA PRO A 178 7.20 -9.30 13.45
C PRO A 178 7.78 -8.21 14.35
N ALA A 179 8.38 -8.57 15.50
CA ALA A 179 8.96 -7.60 16.43
C ALA A 179 10.12 -6.80 15.80
N GLN A 180 10.82 -7.40 14.83
CA GLN A 180 11.91 -6.74 14.10
C GLN A 180 11.41 -5.75 13.04
N HIS A 181 10.12 -5.80 12.68
CA HIS A 181 9.51 -4.92 11.68
C HIS A 181 8.55 -3.90 12.28
N ALA A 182 7.97 -4.18 13.44
CA ALA A 182 7.06 -3.30 14.17
C ALA A 182 7.76 -2.51 15.29
N THR A 183 8.98 -2.03 15.01
CA THR A 183 9.83 -1.28 15.95
C THR A 183 9.24 0.08 16.32
N ALA A 184 9.80 0.73 17.35
CA ALA A 184 9.38 2.09 17.73
C ALA A 184 9.59 3.09 16.59
N GLU A 185 10.77 3.05 15.94
CA GLU A 185 11.10 3.87 14.76
C GLU A 185 10.10 3.63 13.62
N TRP A 186 9.74 2.37 13.34
CA TRP A 186 8.74 2.07 12.31
C TRP A 186 7.38 2.69 12.64
N ARG A 187 6.95 2.65 13.91
CA ARG A 187 5.67 3.25 14.34
C ARG A 187 5.68 4.76 14.19
N GLU A 188 6.77 5.42 14.57
CA GLU A 188 6.95 6.87 14.42
C GLU A 188 6.92 7.27 12.94
N ASN A 189 7.75 6.64 12.11
CA ASN A 189 7.83 6.87 10.67
C ASN A 189 6.47 6.64 9.96
N ARG A 190 5.74 5.60 10.37
CA ARG A 190 4.37 5.33 9.89
C ARG A 190 3.41 6.45 10.27
N THR A 191 3.42 6.90 11.52
CA THR A 191 2.53 7.95 12.01
C THR A 191 2.80 9.26 11.27
N ALA A 192 4.06 9.68 11.18
CA ALA A 192 4.46 10.87 10.43
C ALA A 192 4.04 10.81 8.95
N TRP A 193 4.21 9.65 8.30
CA TRP A 193 3.76 9.47 6.92
C TRP A 193 2.24 9.62 6.77
N ARG A 194 1.47 9.01 7.68
CA ARG A 194 0.00 9.11 7.66
C ARG A 194 -0.47 10.55 7.88
N GLU A 195 0.14 11.26 8.83
CA GLU A 195 -0.16 12.67 9.07
C GLU A 195 0.13 13.54 7.85
N GLN A 196 1.26 13.31 7.17
CA GLN A 196 1.59 14.01 5.93
C GLN A 196 0.53 13.75 4.85
N VAL A 197 0.16 12.50 4.61
CA VAL A 197 -0.84 12.14 3.60
C VAL A 197 -2.23 12.70 3.95
N ALA A 198 -2.62 12.64 5.23
CA ALA A 198 -3.87 13.20 5.72
C ALA A 198 -3.91 14.72 5.54
N ARG A 199 -2.83 15.43 5.85
CA ARG A 199 -2.71 16.88 5.66
C ARG A 199 -2.86 17.27 4.19
N SER A 200 -2.10 16.65 3.29
CA SER A 200 -2.17 16.95 1.86
C SER A 200 -3.53 16.66 1.23
N LEU A 201 -4.26 15.65 1.74
CA LEU A 201 -5.64 15.39 1.31
C LEU A 201 -6.63 16.37 1.94
N GLY A 202 -6.44 16.72 3.21
CA GLY A 202 -7.27 17.65 3.95
C GLY A 202 -7.23 19.07 3.36
N GLU A 203 -6.04 19.58 3.05
CA GLU A 203 -5.84 20.86 2.36
C GLU A 203 -6.60 20.90 1.02
N ARG A 204 -6.56 19.81 0.25
CA ARG A 204 -7.28 19.73 -1.04
C ARG A 204 -8.80 19.71 -0.88
N LEU A 205 -9.29 19.13 0.21
CA LEU A 205 -10.72 19.01 0.52
C LEU A 205 -11.26 20.20 1.33
N GLY A 206 -10.41 21.17 1.72
CA GLY A 206 -10.80 22.30 2.58
C GLY A 206 -11.18 21.89 3.99
N LEU A 207 -10.59 20.81 4.51
CA LEU A 207 -10.86 20.25 5.84
C LEU A 207 -9.86 20.69 6.92
N VAL A 208 -8.77 21.37 6.52
CA VAL A 208 -7.64 21.79 7.35
C VAL A 208 -7.17 23.16 6.89
#